data_AF-A0A832ZVK9-F1
#
_entry.id   AF-A0A832ZVK9-F1
#
_cell.length_a   1.000
_cell.length_b   1.000
_cell.length_c   1.000
_cell.angle_alpha   90.00
_cell.angle_beta   90.00
_cell.angle_gamma   90.00
#
_symmetry.space_group_name_H-M   'P 1'
#
loop_
_entity.id
_entity.type
_entity.pdbx_description
1 polymer ?
#
loop_
_entity_poly.entity_id
_entity_poly.type
_entity_poly.pdbx_seq_one_letter_code
_entity_poly.pdbx_strand_id
1 'polypeptide(L)' 'MTRPSARPYTIIFSTTTLDGRIASSTRYSMLSCNYDFARLRLLRGAAEAVMVGASTVLIDNPSLRKR' A
#
# COMPACT_ATOMS: atom_id res chain seq x y z
N MET A 1 -8.09 29.70 19.15
CA MET A 1 -7.63 28.45 19.78
C MET A 1 -7.76 27.31 18.78
N THR A 2 -6.77 27.10 17.91
CA THR A 2 -6.79 26.00 16.92
C THR A 2 -6.48 24.70 17.66
N ARG A 3 -7.41 23.74 17.68
CA ARG A 3 -7.10 22.36 18.12
C ARG A 3 -5.84 21.92 17.38
N PRO A 4 -4.83 21.31 18.04
CA PRO A 4 -3.74 20.70 17.30
C PRO A 4 -4.39 19.70 16.34
N SER A 5 -4.13 19.90 15.04
CA SER A 5 -4.61 18.99 14.00
C SER A 5 -4.22 17.58 14.40
N ALA A 6 -5.22 16.74 14.68
CA ALA A 6 -4.97 15.36 15.06
C ALA A 6 -4.24 14.70 13.87
N ARG A 7 -2.99 14.29 14.08
CA ARG A 7 -2.26 13.52 13.06
C ARG A 7 -3.02 12.21 12.83
N PRO A 8 -3.29 11.83 11.57
CA PRO A 8 -4.00 10.59 11.31
C PRO A 8 -3.16 9.39 11.78
N TYR A 9 -3.83 8.39 12.36
CA TYR A 9 -3.19 7.11 12.64
C TYR A 9 -2.83 6.43 11.31
N THR A 10 -1.56 6.10 11.13
CA THR A 10 -1.04 5.66 9.82
C THR A 10 -0.57 4.21 9.90
N ILE A 11 -1.09 3.39 8.99
CA ILE A 11 -0.65 2.01 8.78
C ILE A 11 0.21 1.97 7.52
N ILE A 12 1.43 1.46 7.64
CA ILE A 12 2.30 1.21 6.48
C ILE A 12 2.20 -0.27 6.14
N PHE A 13 1.85 -0.56 4.89
CA PHE A 13 1.80 -1.92 4.35
C PHE A 13 2.75 -2.01 3.16
N SER A 14 3.61 -3.02 3.15
CA SER A 14 4.55 -3.29 2.06
C SER A 14 4.81 -4.79 1.96
N THR A 15 5.08 -5.25 0.75
CA THR A 15 5.48 -6.63 0.46
C THR A 15 6.88 -6.60 -0.11
N THR A 16 7.76 -7.41 0.47
CA THR A 16 9.16 -7.47 0.07
C THR A 16 9.59 -8.92 -0.15
N THR A 17 10.63 -9.12 -0.94
CA THR A 17 11.38 -10.37 -0.96
C THR A 17 12.10 -10.61 0.38
N LEU A 18 12.63 -11.82 0.57
CA LEU A 18 13.35 -12.21 1.79
C LEU A 18 14.58 -11.32 2.08
N ASP A 19 15.23 -10.84 1.03
CA ASP A 19 16.37 -9.93 1.05
C ASP A 19 15.96 -8.43 1.02
N GLY A 20 14.68 -8.11 1.21
CA GLY A 20 14.21 -6.74 1.43
C GLY A 20 13.96 -5.91 0.18
N ARG A 21 13.82 -6.53 -1.01
CA ARG A 21 13.53 -5.82 -2.26
C ARG A 21 12.02 -5.75 -2.53
N ILE A 22 11.57 -4.64 -3.11
CA ILE A 22 10.15 -4.40 -3.46
C ILE A 22 9.86 -4.54 -4.96
N ALA A 23 10.90 -4.60 -5.80
CA ALA A 23 10.80 -4.83 -7.23
C ALA A 23 12.17 -5.28 -7.78
N SER A 24 12.18 -5.92 -8.96
CA SER A 24 13.40 -6.16 -9.73
C SER A 24 13.89 -4.87 -10.42
N SER A 25 15.12 -4.89 -10.93
CA SER A 25 15.65 -3.83 -11.81
C SER A 25 14.83 -3.63 -13.09
N THR A 26 14.12 -4.67 -13.53
CA THR A 26 13.20 -4.66 -14.68
C THR A 26 11.76 -4.28 -14.30
N ARG A 27 11.53 -3.81 -13.06
CA ARG A 27 10.22 -3.42 -12.50
C ARG A 27 9.23 -4.55 -12.26
N TYR A 28 9.67 -5.80 -12.24
CA TYR A 28 8.82 -6.91 -11.80
C TYR A 28 8.55 -6.80 -10.29
N SER A 29 7.28 -6.71 -9.89
CA SER A 29 6.85 -6.42 -8.52
C SER A 29 5.72 -7.33 -8.00
N MET A 30 5.42 -8.43 -8.70
CA MET A 30 4.42 -9.41 -8.25
C MET A 30 4.99 -10.34 -7.16
N LEU A 31 5.12 -9.81 -5.95
CA LEU A 31 5.70 -10.51 -4.79
C LEU A 31 4.65 -11.12 -3.84
N SER A 32 3.43 -10.58 -3.86
CA SER A 32 2.35 -10.95 -2.95
C SER A 32 1.65 -12.25 -3.34
N CYS A 33 1.17 -12.99 -2.32
CA CYS A 33 0.28 -14.13 -2.50
C CYS A 33 -1.19 -13.76 -2.16
N ASN A 34 -2.12 -14.70 -2.36
CA ASN A 34 -3.55 -14.46 -2.09
C ASN A 34 -3.86 -14.07 -0.63
N TYR A 35 -3.13 -14.64 0.34
CA TYR A 35 -3.27 -14.28 1.75
C TYR A 35 -2.80 -12.85 2.03
N ASP A 36 -1.73 -12.42 1.37
CA ASP A 36 -1.21 -11.05 1.48
C ASP A 36 -2.19 -10.03 0.90
N PHE A 37 -2.77 -10.32 -0.26
CA PHE A 37 -3.84 -9.50 -0.84
C PHE A 37 -5.09 -9.44 0.05
N ALA A 38 -5.45 -10.55 0.72
CA ALA A 38 -6.56 -10.54 1.68
C ALA A 38 -6.28 -9.61 2.86
N ARG A 39 -5.07 -9.64 3.42
CA ARG A 39 -4.65 -8.73 4.48
C ARG A 39 -4.65 -7.28 4.02
N LEU A 40 -4.12 -6.99 2.83
CA LEU A 40 -4.15 -5.65 2.24
C LEU A 40 -5.58 -5.11 2.13
N ARG A 41 -6.53 -5.92 1.64
CA ARG A 41 -7.94 -5.52 1.51
C ARG A 41 -8.59 -5.25 2.86
N LEU A 42 -8.31 -6.06 3.88
CA LEU A 42 -8.83 -5.84 5.23
C LEU A 42 -8.35 -4.48 5.78
N LEU A 43 -7.06 -4.18 5.65
CA LEU A 43 -6.49 -2.91 6.11
C LEU A 43 -7.04 -1.71 5.32
N ARG A 44 -7.12 -1.81 3.99
CA ARG A 44 -7.77 -0.79 3.15
C ARG A 44 -9.25 -0.61 3.48
N GLY A 45 -9.92 -1.69 3.87
CA GLY A 45 -11.32 -1.70 4.29
C GLY A 45 -11.54 -0.85 5.55
N ALA A 46 -10.65 -1.01 6.53
CA ALA A 46 -10.67 -0.31 7.81
C ALA A 46 -10.16 1.14 7.74
N ALA A 47 -9.39 1.50 6.72
CA ALA A 47 -8.88 2.85 6.53
C ALA A 47 -9.88 3.80 5.86
N GLU A 48 -9.82 5.07 6.23
CA GLU A 48 -10.58 6.17 5.63
C GLU A 48 -9.92 6.68 4.33
N ALA A 49 -8.59 6.54 4.22
CA ALA A 49 -7.83 6.95 3.05
C ALA A 49 -6.71 5.93 2.75
N VAL A 50 -6.33 5.85 1.47
CA VAL A 50 -5.19 5.08 0.98
C VAL A 50 -4.22 6.04 0.30
N MET A 51 -2.96 6.02 0.72
CA MET A 51 -1.90 6.83 0.13
C MET A 51 -0.94 5.93 -0.66
N VAL A 52 -0.53 6.40 -1.84
CA VAL A 52 0.50 5.77 -2.68
C VAL A 52 1.39 6.85 -3.30
N GLY A 53 2.60 6.47 -3.71
CA GLY A 53 3.48 7.36 -4.48
C GLY A 53 2.97 7.57 -5.90
N ALA A 54 3.24 8.74 -6.49
CA ALA A 54 2.86 9.04 -7.87
C ALA A 54 3.44 8.04 -8.88
N SER A 55 4.68 7.57 -8.66
CA SER A 55 5.31 6.56 -9.52
C SER A 55 4.55 5.23 -9.52
N THR A 56 3.98 4.81 -8.39
CA THR A 56 3.13 3.60 -8.31
C THR A 56 1.89 3.78 -9.18
N VAL A 57 1.27 4.96 -9.19
CA VAL A 57 0.11 5.23 -10.05
C VAL A 57 0.49 5.13 -11.53
N LEU A 58 1.61 5.75 -11.91
CA LEU A 58 2.08 5.79 -13.29
C LEU A 58 2.53 4.42 -13.82
N ILE A 59 3.11 3.58 -12.95
CA ILE A 59 3.68 2.29 -13.35
C ILE A 59 2.63 1.17 -13.25
N ASP A 60 1.87 1.12 -12.16
CA ASP A 60 1.02 -0.03 -11.84
C ASP A 60 -0.47 0.20 -12.15
N ASN A 61 -0.90 1.44 -12.39
CA ASN A 61 -2.30 1.84 -12.60
C ASN A 61 -3.30 1.11 -11.66
N PRO A 62 -3.10 1.17 -10.32
CA PRO A 62 -3.87 0.36 -9.39
C PRO A 62 -5.30 0.89 -9.24
N SER A 63 -6.27 -0.02 -9.05
CA SER A 63 -7.66 0.38 -8.79
C SER A 63 -7.86 1.02 -7.41
N LEU A 64 -7.00 0.67 -6.44
CA LEU A 64 -7.04 1.07 -5.02
C LEU A 64 -8.40 0.83 -4.32
N ARG A 65 -9.29 0.04 -4.93
CA ARG A 65 -10.61 -0.27 -4.37
C ARG A 65 -10.48 -1.26 -3.21
N LYS A 66 -11.52 -1.29 -2.37
CA LYS A 66 -11.64 -2.21 -1.23
C LYS A 66 -11.95 -3.66 -1.62
N ARG A 67 -11.96 -4.03 -2.91
CA ARG A 67 -12.41 -5.33 -3.43
C ARG A 67 -11.26 -6.29 -3.70
#